data_AF-A0A8T3WKQ7-F1
#
_entry.id   AF-A0A8T3WKQ7-F1
#
_cell.length_a   1.000
_cell.length_b   1.000
_cell.length_c   1.000
_cell.angle_alpha   90.00
_cell.angle_beta   90.00
_cell.angle_gamma   90.00
#
_symmetry.space_group_name_H-M   'P 1'
#
loop_
_entity.id
_entity.type
_entity.pdbx_description
1 polymer ?
#
loop_
_entity_poly.entity_id
_entity_poly.type
_entity_poly.pdbx_seq_one_letter_code
_entity_poly.pdbx_strand_id
1 'polypeptide(L)' 'MPNVTLSIPEALHEKMRMHSEIRWSEVVRKSISDKIHDLELMNQLTKKSKLTQSDVDAIASKINRDVFKGLNKR' A
#
# COMPACT_ATOMS: atom_id res chain seq x y z
N MET A 1 -15.46 11.28 20.51
CA MET A 1 -14.58 10.85 19.41
C MET A 1 -13.13 11.07 19.82
N PRO A 2 -12.19 10.19 19.43
CA PRO A 2 -10.77 10.42 19.66
C PRO A 2 -10.29 11.63 18.83
N ASN A 3 -9.36 12.40 19.39
CA ASN A 3 -8.75 13.57 18.73
C ASN A 3 -7.30 13.26 18.37
N VAL A 4 -6.87 13.74 17.21
CA VAL A 4 -5.48 13.61 16.73
C VAL A 4 -4.97 15.02 16.43
N THR A 5 -3.85 15.40 17.04
CA THR A 5 -3.14 16.65 16.77
C THR A 5 -1.88 16.34 15.98
N LEU A 6 -1.72 16.98 14.82
CA LEU A 6 -0.57 16.78 13.94
C LEU A 6 0.16 18.11 13.76
N SER A 7 1.48 18.07 13.86
CA SER A 7 2.33 19.20 13.48
C SER A 7 2.60 19.12 11.98
N ILE A 8 2.41 20.23 11.28
CA ILE A 8 2.72 20.35 9.85
C ILE A 8 3.71 21.48 9.62
N PRO A 9 4.54 21.44 8.56
CA PRO A 9 5.42 22.54 8.22
C PRO A 9 4.65 23.84 8.02
N GLU A 10 5.20 24.97 8.50
CA GLU A 10 4.53 26.28 8.45
C GLU A 10 4.16 26.69 7.02
N ALA A 11 5.06 26.46 6.05
CA ALA A 11 4.80 26.71 4.64
C ALA A 11 3.61 25.92 4.07
N LEU A 12 3.33 24.72 4.60
CA LEU A 12 2.16 23.93 4.21
C LEU A 12 0.90 24.48 4.87
N HIS A 13 0.97 24.83 6.16
CA HIS A 13 -0.14 25.45 6.87
C HIS A 13 -0.61 26.74 6.19
N GLU A 14 0.32 27.58 5.75
CA GLU A 14 -0.03 28.83 5.05
C GLU A 14 -0.77 28.56 3.72
N LYS A 15 -0.32 27.56 2.94
CA LYS A 15 -1.04 27.12 1.75
C LYS A 15 -2.43 26.59 2.06
N MET A 16 -2.57 25.84 3.14
CA MET A 16 -3.88 25.34 3.58
C MET A 16 -4.81 26.49 4.01
N ARG A 17 -4.28 27.54 4.66
CA ARG A 17 -5.05 28.73 5.03
C ARG A 17 -5.51 29.53 3.81
N MET A 18 -4.69 29.63 2.78
CA MET A 18 -5.11 30.26 1.51
C MET A 18 -6.29 29.54 0.86
N HIS A 19 -6.43 28.23 1.10
CA HIS A 19 -7.52 27.39 0.63
C HIS A 19 -8.49 27.04 1.78
N SER A 20 -9.03 28.06 2.43
CA SER A 20 -9.91 27.92 3.60
C SER A 20 -11.30 27.36 3.27
N GLU A 21 -11.68 27.35 2.00
CA GLU A 21 -12.88 26.69 1.47
C GLU A 21 -12.83 25.17 1.64
N ILE A 22 -11.64 24.59 1.82
CA ILE A 22 -11.44 23.15 1.96
C ILE A 22 -11.57 22.73 3.42
N ARG A 23 -12.39 21.71 3.68
CA ARG A 23 -12.47 21.03 4.98
C ARG A 23 -11.27 20.11 5.20
N TRP A 24 -10.13 20.69 5.54
CA TRP A 24 -8.87 19.95 5.70
C TRP A 24 -8.94 18.78 6.70
N SER A 25 -9.75 18.90 7.76
CA SER A 25 -9.97 17.81 8.71
C SER A 25 -10.65 16.58 8.09
N GLU A 26 -11.52 16.77 7.11
CA GLU A 26 -12.17 15.68 6.36
C GLU A 26 -11.19 15.06 5.37
N VAL A 27 -10.38 15.87 4.69
CA VAL A 27 -9.31 15.41 3.79
C VAL A 27 -8.36 14.48 4.55
N VAL A 28 -7.84 14.95 5.70
CA VAL A 28 -6.93 14.17 6.54
C VAL A 28 -7.60 12.87 7.02
N ARG A 29 -8.85 12.94 7.50
CA ARG A 29 -9.58 11.75 7.96
C ARG A 29 -9.73 10.72 6.85
N LYS A 30 -10.07 11.16 5.63
CA LYS A 30 -10.20 10.28 4.47
C LYS A 30 -8.86 9.64 4.11
N SER A 31 -7.79 10.43 4.00
CA SER A 31 -6.46 9.90 3.70
C SER A 31 -5.96 8.86 4.70
N ILE A 32 -6.21 9.08 6.00
CA ILE A 32 -5.86 8.11 7.04
C ILE A 32 -6.71 6.84 6.90
N SER A 33 -8.02 6.97 6.69
CA SER A 33 -8.93 5.83 6.52
C SER A 33 -8.55 4.98 5.32
N ASP A 34 -8.29 5.62 4.17
CA ASP A 34 -7.89 4.94 2.93
C ASP A 34 -6.55 4.21 3.14
N LYS A 35 -5.58 4.85 3.81
CA LYS A 35 -4.28 4.22 4.09
C LYS A 35 -4.40 3.02 5.02
N ILE A 36 -5.26 3.09 6.04
CA ILE A 36 -5.52 1.95 6.92
C ILE A 36 -6.15 0.81 6.13
N HIS A 37 -7.15 1.10 5.29
CA HIS A 37 -7.79 0.11 4.44
C HIS A 37 -6.80 -0.60 3.52
N ASP A 38 -5.90 0.15 2.87
CA ASP A 38 -4.84 -0.42 2.04
C ASP A 38 -3.92 -1.35 2.83
N LEU A 39 -3.51 -0.95 4.03
CA LEU A 39 -2.65 -1.76 4.91
C LEU A 39 -3.38 -3.02 5.38
N GLU A 40 -4.67 -2.93 5.69
CA GLU A 40 -5.49 -4.09 6.05
C GLU A 40 -5.65 -5.06 4.88
N LEU A 41 -5.89 -4.55 3.67
CA LEU A 41 -5.96 -5.36 2.46
C LEU A 41 -4.63 -6.04 2.18
N MET A 42 -3.51 -5.30 2.24
CA MET A 42 -2.17 -5.88 2.12
C MET A 42 -1.97 -6.98 3.16
N ASN A 43 -2.32 -6.73 4.42
CA ASN A 43 -2.23 -7.73 5.48
C ASN A 43 -3.16 -8.93 5.25
N GLN A 44 -4.34 -8.77 4.67
CA GLN A 44 -5.23 -9.90 4.36
C GLN A 44 -4.69 -10.76 3.21
N LEU A 45 -4.15 -10.11 2.17
CA LEU A 45 -3.50 -10.78 1.04
C LEU A 45 -2.24 -11.53 1.49
N THR A 46 -1.43 -10.92 2.35
CA THR A 46 -0.21 -11.55 2.90
C THR A 46 -0.51 -12.53 4.04
N LYS A 47 -1.62 -12.41 4.79
CA LYS A 47 -2.01 -13.41 5.79
C LYS A 47 -2.33 -14.77 5.16
N LYS A 48 -2.93 -14.78 3.97
CA LYS A 48 -3.15 -16.02 3.19
C LYS A 48 -1.89 -16.49 2.47
N SER A 49 -0.91 -15.62 2.35
CA SER A 49 0.37 -15.89 1.71
C SER A 49 1.46 -15.78 2.77
N LYS A 50 1.63 -16.83 3.59
CA LYS A 50 2.96 -17.10 4.18
C LYS A 50 3.90 -17.45 3.03
N LEU A 51 4.16 -16.49 2.14
CA LEU A 51 5.11 -16.60 1.05
C LEU A 51 6.47 -16.52 1.72
N THR A 52 7.02 -17.68 2.04
CA THR A 52 8.39 -17.77 2.51
C THR A 52 9.32 -17.57 1.32
N GLN A 53 10.59 -17.25 1.59
CA GLN A 53 11.60 -17.16 0.52
C GLN A 53 11.66 -18.48 -0.30
N SER A 54 11.45 -19.62 0.36
CA SER A 54 11.34 -20.93 -0.29
C SER A 54 10.17 -21.03 -1.27
N ASP A 55 9.04 -20.36 -1.02
CA ASP A 55 7.89 -20.36 -1.93
C ASP A 55 8.17 -19.52 -3.18
N VAL A 56 8.86 -18.40 -3.02
CA VAL A 56 9.35 -17.56 -4.14
C VAL A 56 10.28 -18.36 -5.02
N ASP A 57 11.25 -19.06 -4.43
CA ASP A 57 12.24 -19.86 -5.16
C ASP A 57 11.60 -21.05 -5.89
N ALA A 58 10.59 -21.68 -5.27
CA ALA A 58 9.81 -22.75 -5.88
C ALA A 58 9.00 -22.25 -7.09
N ILE A 59 8.38 -21.08 -6.98
CA ILE A 59 7.63 -20.44 -8.09
C ILE A 59 8.58 -20.07 -9.23
N ALA A 60 9.70 -19.41 -8.94
CA ALA A 60 10.71 -19.03 -9.93
C ALA A 60 11.26 -20.25 -10.67
N SER A 61 11.55 -21.33 -9.94
CA SER A 61 12.02 -22.59 -10.51
C SER A 61 10.97 -23.27 -11.39
N LYS A 62 9.68 -23.11 -11.10
CA LYS A 62 8.59 -23.66 -11.90
C LYS A 62 8.41 -22.89 -13.21
N ILE A 63 8.44 -21.56 -13.14
CA ILE A 63 8.39 -20.67 -14.32
C ILE A 63 9.55 -20.98 -15.27
N ASN A 64 10.79 -21.02 -14.76
CA ASN A 64 11.96 -21.32 -15.59
C ASN A 64 11.85 -22.69 -16.28
N ARG A 65 11.34 -23.70 -15.57
CA ARG A 65 11.19 -25.06 -16.11
C ARG A 65 10.12 -25.13 -17.20
N ASP A 66 9.01 -24.44 -17.01
CA ASP A 66 7.90 -24.44 -17.97
C ASP A 66 8.24 -23.60 -19.22
N VAL A 67 8.93 -22.47 -19.04
CA VAL A 67 9.51 -21.68 -20.13
C VAL A 67 10.55 -22.51 -20.91
N PHE A 68 11.45 -23.20 -20.22
CA PHE A 68 12.47 -24.05 -20.84
C PHE A 68 11.86 -25.23 -21.61
N LYS A 69 10.82 -25.88 -21.07
CA LYS A 69 10.07 -26.93 -21.78
C LYS A 69 9.35 -26.42 -23.02
N GLY A 70 8.87 -25.17 -23.01
CA GLY A 70 8.26 -24.55 -24.19
C GLY A 70 9.28 -24.23 -25.28
N LEU A 71 10.52 -23.89 -24.91
CA LEU A 71 11.60 -23.59 -25.84
C LEU A 71 12.21 -24.85 -26.47
N ASN A 72 12.29 -25.97 -25.74
CA ASN A 72 12.81 -27.26 -26.25
C ASN A 72 11.77 -28.12 -26.99
N LYS A 73 10.54 -27.63 -27.17
CA LYS A 73 9.48 -28.31 -27.94
C LYS A 73 9.35 -27.80 -29.39
N ARG A 74 10.29 -26.98 -29.85
CA ARG A 74 10.38 -26.45 -31.22
C ARG A 74 11.51 -27.11 -31.98
#